data_AF-A0A1N7KN70-F1
#
_entry.id   AF-A0A1N7KN70-F1
#
_cell.length_a   1.000
_cell.length_b   1.000
_cell.length_c   1.000
_cell.angle_alpha   90.00
_cell.angle_beta   90.00
_cell.angle_gamma   90.00
#
_symmetry.space_group_name_H-M   'P 1'
#
loop_
_entity.id
_entity.type
_entity.pdbx_description
1 polymer ?
#
loop_
_entity_poly.entity_id
_entity_poly.type
_entity_poly.pdbx_seq_one_letter_code
_entity_poly.pdbx_strand_id
1 'polypeptide(L)'
;MDIRQITPGYAVSPQIDPQDLPALKAAGYTRIINNRPDAEIPPSHHTEVMQAAAEALGLEFVVNPVVGGAITMENVKTQGAAIDGAAGQILAYCASGNRSSIVWALSQAGKMPTDDIIALPSRYGYQMEQWRDQIETLALQHG
;
A
#
# COMPACT_ATOMS: atom_id res chain seq x y z
N MET A 1 10.57 -11.73 0.60
CA MET A 1 10.21 -10.29 0.67
C MET A 1 11.19 -9.40 -0.07
N ASP A 2 10.70 -8.33 -0.72
CA ASP A 2 11.48 -7.21 -1.29
C ASP A 2 10.82 -5.89 -0.87
N ILE A 3 11.15 -5.43 0.34
CA ILE A 3 10.49 -4.28 0.98
C ILE A 3 11.15 -2.98 0.52
N ARG A 4 10.31 -2.05 0.06
CA ARG A 4 10.69 -0.76 -0.50
C ARG A 4 10.09 0.35 0.35
N GLN A 5 10.93 1.01 1.12
CA GLN A 5 10.51 2.03 2.08
C GLN A 5 10.19 3.36 1.38
N ILE A 6 8.91 3.67 1.19
CA ILE A 6 8.49 4.92 0.52
C ILE A 6 8.63 6.12 1.46
N THR A 7 8.19 5.98 2.71
CA THR A 7 8.36 6.96 3.79
C THR A 7 8.77 6.24 5.07
N PRO A 8 9.24 6.93 6.13
CA PRO A 8 9.53 6.26 7.41
C PRO A 8 8.34 5.46 8.00
N GLY A 9 7.09 5.84 7.67
CA GLY A 9 5.88 5.16 8.17
C GLY A 9 5.22 4.20 7.19
N TYR A 10 5.65 4.17 5.92
CA TYR A 10 4.97 3.42 4.87
C TYR A 10 5.96 2.76 3.90
N ALA A 11 5.81 1.46 3.73
CA ALA A 11 6.58 0.66 2.80
C ALA A 11 5.66 -0.10 1.83
N VAL A 12 6.20 -0.45 0.67
CA VAL A 12 5.54 -1.34 -0.29
C VAL A 12 6.38 -2.58 -0.56
N SER A 13 5.74 -3.65 -1.02
CA SER A 13 6.42 -4.88 -1.45
C SER A 13 5.70 -5.52 -2.63
N PRO A 14 6.40 -6.30 -3.49
CA PRO A 14 5.80 -7.41 -4.21
C PRO A 14 5.08 -8.38 -3.26
N GLN A 15 4.45 -9.41 -3.81
CA GLN A 15 3.73 -10.42 -3.03
C GLN A 15 4.58 -10.90 -1.85
N ILE A 16 3.98 -10.89 -0.66
CA ILE A 16 4.54 -11.49 0.56
C ILE A 16 3.91 -12.85 0.81
N ASP A 17 4.60 -13.70 1.55
CA ASP A 17 4.10 -15.00 1.98
C ASP A 17 3.50 -14.92 3.39
N PRO A 18 2.56 -15.80 3.78
CA PRO A 18 2.08 -15.87 5.17
C PRO A 18 3.22 -16.06 6.18
N GLN A 19 4.29 -16.77 5.81
CA GLN A 19 5.45 -17.00 6.68
C GLN A 19 6.34 -15.77 6.89
N ASP A 20 6.15 -14.71 6.09
CA ASP A 20 6.88 -13.45 6.24
C ASP A 20 6.34 -12.58 7.39
N LEU A 21 5.07 -12.75 7.74
CA LEU A 21 4.36 -11.90 8.71
C LEU A 21 5.01 -11.84 10.11
N PRO A 22 5.55 -12.92 10.69
CA PRO A 22 6.29 -12.85 11.95
C PRO A 22 7.51 -11.93 11.88
N ALA A 23 8.28 -12.00 10.78
CA ALA A 23 9.44 -11.13 10.59
C ALA A 23 9.03 -9.66 10.39
N LEU A 24 7.91 -9.42 9.70
CA LEU A 24 7.33 -8.08 9.56
C LEU A 24 6.89 -7.51 10.91
N LYS A 25 6.21 -8.30 11.74
CA LYS A 25 5.84 -7.87 13.11
C LYS A 25 7.08 -7.53 13.93
N ALA A 26 8.11 -8.37 13.88
CA ALA A 26 9.38 -8.14 14.59
C ALA A 26 10.12 -6.88 14.10
N ALA A 27 9.98 -6.53 12.82
CA ALA A 27 10.51 -5.31 12.23
C ALA A 27 9.71 -4.03 12.59
N GLY A 28 8.63 -4.16 13.37
CA GLY A 28 7.83 -3.04 13.85
C GLY A 28 6.70 -2.62 12.90
N TYR A 29 6.36 -3.44 11.90
CA TYR A 29 5.11 -3.25 11.16
C TYR A 29 3.93 -3.58 12.07
N THR A 30 2.89 -2.75 11.98
CA THR A 30 1.67 -2.87 12.79
C THR A 30 0.44 -3.11 11.94
N ARG A 31 0.48 -2.73 10.66
CA ARG A 31 -0.61 -2.86 9.71
C ARG A 31 -0.12 -3.37 8.35
N ILE A 32 -0.85 -4.31 7.78
CA ILE A 32 -0.64 -4.87 6.45
C ILE A 32 -1.81 -4.46 5.56
N ILE A 33 -1.52 -4.01 4.35
CA ILE A 33 -2.55 -3.65 3.36
C ILE A 33 -2.42 -4.55 2.14
N ASN A 34 -3.45 -5.35 1.86
CA ASN A 34 -3.52 -6.17 0.65
C ASN A 34 -4.16 -5.37 -0.49
N ASN A 35 -3.37 -5.00 -1.50
CA ASN A 35 -3.88 -4.40 -2.73
C ASN A 35 -4.01 -5.38 -3.91
N ARG A 36 -3.87 -6.69 -3.66
CA ARG A 36 -3.96 -7.74 -4.67
C ARG A 36 -5.27 -8.54 -4.56
N PRO A 37 -6.05 -8.66 -5.64
CA PRO A 37 -7.24 -9.50 -5.64
C PRO A 37 -6.88 -10.99 -5.68
N ASP A 38 -7.68 -11.81 -4.98
CA ASP A 38 -7.48 -13.27 -4.88
C ASP A 38 -7.51 -13.99 -6.23
N ALA A 39 -8.24 -13.44 -7.20
CA ALA A 39 -8.31 -13.98 -8.56
C ALA A 39 -6.94 -14.03 -9.29
N GLU A 40 -5.92 -13.32 -8.81
CA GLU A 40 -4.57 -13.30 -9.39
C GLU A 40 -3.57 -14.26 -8.69
N ILE A 41 -3.98 -14.98 -7.65
CA ILE A 41 -3.08 -15.69 -6.73
C ILE A 41 -3.60 -17.07 -6.29
N PRO A 42 -2.69 -17.98 -5.88
CA PRO A 42 -3.09 -19.29 -5.37
C PRO A 42 -3.84 -19.17 -4.03
N PRO A 43 -4.69 -20.16 -3.69
CA PRO A 43 -5.44 -20.18 -2.43
C PRO A 43 -4.60 -20.00 -1.16
N SER A 44 -3.33 -20.43 -1.19
CA SER A 44 -2.38 -20.24 -0.07
C SER A 44 -2.10 -18.77 0.27
N HIS A 45 -2.44 -17.85 -0.62
CA HIS A 45 -2.18 -16.41 -0.48
C HIS A 45 -3.46 -15.59 -0.55
N HIS A 46 -4.63 -16.24 -0.61
CA HIS A 46 -5.91 -15.56 -0.59
C HIS A 46 -6.05 -14.70 0.64
N THR A 47 -6.88 -13.67 0.50
CA THR A 47 -7.08 -12.64 1.51
C THR A 47 -7.41 -13.24 2.87
N GLU A 48 -8.28 -14.25 2.91
CA GLU A 48 -8.63 -14.96 4.15
C GLU A 48 -7.41 -15.59 4.84
N VAL A 49 -6.51 -16.24 4.08
CA VAL A 49 -5.31 -16.89 4.62
C VAL A 49 -4.33 -15.84 5.14
N MET A 50 -4.08 -14.80 4.36
CA MET A 50 -3.17 -13.71 4.75
C MET A 50 -3.69 -12.95 5.96
N GLN A 51 -4.99 -12.67 5.99
CA GLN A 51 -5.65 -11.97 7.08
C GLN A 51 -5.57 -12.76 8.38
N ALA A 52 -5.96 -14.04 8.36
CA ALA A 52 -5.91 -14.89 9.54
C ALA A 52 -4.48 -15.00 10.11
N ALA A 53 -3.48 -15.14 9.24
CA ALA A 53 -2.08 -15.20 9.65
C ALA A 53 -1.58 -13.88 10.26
N ALA A 54 -2.02 -12.73 9.73
CA ALA A 54 -1.63 -11.41 10.23
C ALA A 54 -2.28 -11.13 11.60
N GLU A 55 -3.58 -11.38 11.71
CA GLU A 55 -4.36 -11.14 12.93
C GLU A 55 -3.90 -12.03 14.08
N ALA A 56 -3.49 -13.27 13.81
CA ALA A 56 -2.90 -14.17 14.81
C ALA A 56 -1.62 -13.62 15.47
N LEU A 57 -0.94 -12.67 14.81
CA LEU A 57 0.26 -11.97 15.30
C LEU A 57 -0.06 -10.58 15.89
N GLY A 58 -1.34 -10.21 15.95
CA GLY A 58 -1.78 -8.86 16.33
C GLY A 58 -1.31 -7.80 15.33
N LEU A 59 -1.22 -8.15 14.04
CA LEU A 59 -1.12 -7.18 12.95
C LEU A 59 -2.54 -6.82 12.50
N GLU A 60 -2.77 -5.55 12.28
CA GLU A 60 -4.00 -5.12 11.61
C GLU A 60 -3.91 -5.44 10.12
N PHE A 61 -5.02 -5.90 9.54
CA PHE A 61 -5.06 -6.27 8.13
C PHE A 61 -6.16 -5.49 7.39
N VAL A 62 -5.77 -4.79 6.33
CA VAL A 62 -6.68 -3.99 5.50
C VAL A 62 -6.77 -4.61 4.12
N VAL A 63 -8.00 -4.90 3.70
CA VAL A 63 -8.32 -5.43 2.37
C VAL A 63 -8.64 -4.25 1.45
N ASN A 64 -7.78 -3.97 0.48
CA ASN A 64 -7.97 -2.88 -0.48
C ASN A 64 -7.59 -3.31 -1.91
N PRO A 65 -8.18 -4.38 -2.46
CA PRO A 65 -7.79 -4.95 -3.74
C PRO A 65 -8.03 -3.95 -4.87
N VAL A 66 -7.02 -3.78 -5.73
CA VAL A 66 -7.14 -3.02 -6.97
C VAL A 66 -7.32 -4.01 -8.12
N VAL A 67 -8.54 -4.06 -8.65
CA VAL A 67 -8.97 -5.03 -9.67
C VAL A 67 -8.77 -4.46 -11.07
N GLY A 68 -8.26 -5.27 -12.00
CA GLY A 68 -8.12 -4.90 -13.42
C GLY A 68 -7.16 -3.73 -13.69
N GLY A 69 -6.31 -3.37 -12.72
CA GLY A 69 -5.42 -2.22 -12.80
C GLY A 69 -6.10 -0.84 -12.70
N ALA A 70 -7.43 -0.81 -12.57
CA ALA A 70 -8.20 0.42 -12.43
C ALA A 70 -8.17 0.90 -10.98
N ILE A 71 -7.46 2.00 -10.73
CA ILE A 71 -7.41 2.64 -9.40
C ILE A 71 -8.70 3.43 -9.22
N THR A 72 -9.50 3.06 -8.20
CA THR A 72 -10.74 3.78 -7.87
C THR A 72 -10.53 4.79 -6.76
N MET A 73 -11.39 5.80 -6.67
CA MET A 73 -11.36 6.73 -5.54
C MET A 73 -11.70 6.06 -4.20
N GLU A 74 -12.43 4.94 -4.21
CA GLU A 74 -12.62 4.11 -3.03
C GLU A 74 -11.29 3.51 -2.58
N ASN A 75 -10.48 2.96 -3.50
CA ASN A 75 -9.15 2.46 -3.14
C ASN A 75 -8.28 3.55 -2.52
N VAL A 76 -8.31 4.76 -3.10
CA VAL A 76 -7.55 5.92 -2.58
C VAL A 76 -7.99 6.29 -1.17
N LYS A 77 -9.30 6.36 -0.92
CA LYS A 77 -9.87 6.68 0.40
C LYS A 77 -9.54 5.60 1.44
N THR A 78 -9.71 4.32 1.08
CA THR A 78 -9.39 3.19 1.96
C THR A 78 -7.91 3.17 2.32
N GLN A 79 -7.03 3.40 1.34
CA GLN A 79 -5.58 3.49 1.59
C GLN A 79 -5.24 4.67 2.50
N GLY A 80 -5.80 5.86 2.22
CA GLY A 80 -5.58 7.06 3.02
C GLY A 80 -6.02 6.87 4.47
N ALA A 81 -7.21 6.32 4.70
CA ALA A 81 -7.71 6.01 6.04
C ALA A 81 -6.84 4.97 6.77
N ALA A 82 -6.36 3.95 6.03
CA ALA A 82 -5.42 2.97 6.54
C ALA A 82 -4.02 3.55 6.83
N ILE A 83 -3.66 4.71 6.28
CA ILE A 83 -2.43 5.41 6.61
C ILE A 83 -2.63 6.32 7.83
N ASP A 84 -3.67 7.13 7.82
CA ASP A 84 -3.94 8.13 8.86
C ASP A 84 -4.23 7.49 10.24
N GLY A 85 -4.82 6.29 10.26
CA GLY A 85 -5.18 5.60 11.50
C GLY A 85 -4.12 4.63 12.06
N ALA A 86 -2.90 4.58 11.50
CA ALA A 86 -1.91 3.57 11.92
C ALA A 86 -1.05 4.05 13.10
N ALA A 87 -0.87 3.20 14.10
CA ALA A 87 -0.02 3.48 15.27
C ALA A 87 1.46 3.16 15.06
N GLY A 88 1.83 2.58 13.92
CA GLY A 88 3.21 2.19 13.60
C GLY A 88 3.42 2.04 12.10
N GLN A 89 4.50 1.34 11.70
CA GLN A 89 4.83 1.19 10.28
C GLN A 89 3.80 0.34 9.55
N ILE A 90 3.55 0.71 8.29
CA ILE A 90 2.60 0.05 7.39
C ILE A 90 3.38 -0.63 6.27
N LEU A 91 2.99 -1.85 5.94
CA LEU A 91 3.41 -2.52 4.71
C LEU A 91 2.20 -2.74 3.80
N ALA A 92 2.21 -2.17 2.60
CA ALA A 92 1.23 -2.45 1.56
C ALA A 92 1.84 -3.34 0.47
N TYR A 93 1.11 -4.37 0.02
CA TYR A 93 1.62 -5.26 -1.02
C TYR A 93 0.64 -5.44 -2.17
N CYS A 94 1.19 -5.72 -3.35
CA CYS A 94 0.43 -6.24 -4.49
C CYS A 94 1.29 -7.25 -5.27
N ALA A 95 1.06 -7.46 -6.57
CA ALA A 95 1.94 -8.32 -7.37
C ALA A 95 3.40 -7.83 -7.41
N SER A 96 3.64 -6.53 -7.60
CA SER A 96 4.97 -5.93 -7.74
C SER A 96 5.21 -4.71 -6.85
N GLY A 97 4.25 -4.37 -6.00
CA GLY A 97 4.19 -3.13 -5.21
C GLY A 97 3.73 -1.89 -5.99
N ASN A 98 3.59 -1.95 -7.32
CA ASN A 98 3.22 -0.78 -8.13
C ASN A 98 1.81 -0.23 -7.84
N ARG A 99 0.80 -1.12 -7.67
CA ARG A 99 -0.55 -0.66 -7.27
C ARG A 99 -0.52 0.05 -5.93
N SER A 100 0.20 -0.53 -4.96
CA SER A 100 0.32 0.02 -3.62
C SER A 100 1.04 1.37 -3.60
N SER A 101 2.02 1.59 -4.48
CA SER A 101 2.68 2.90 -4.62
C SER A 101 1.78 3.93 -5.31
N ILE A 102 0.99 3.55 -6.32
CA ILE A 102 0.04 4.45 -6.98
C ILE A 102 -1.07 4.89 -6.04
N VAL A 103 -1.74 3.95 -5.35
CA VAL A 103 -2.83 4.29 -4.42
C VAL A 103 -2.30 5.11 -3.24
N TRP A 104 -1.09 4.81 -2.76
CA TRP A 104 -0.41 5.67 -1.78
C TRP A 104 -0.26 7.09 -2.33
N ALA A 105 0.33 7.26 -3.52
CA ALA A 105 0.60 8.57 -4.10
C ALA A 105 -0.67 9.43 -4.20
N LEU A 106 -1.75 8.86 -4.73
CA LEU A 106 -3.04 9.54 -4.83
C LEU A 106 -3.64 9.87 -3.46
N SER A 107 -3.44 9.02 -2.45
CA SER A 107 -3.93 9.26 -1.08
C SER A 107 -3.16 10.36 -0.33
N GLN A 108 -1.96 10.70 -0.80
CA GLN A 108 -1.11 11.74 -0.21
C GLN A 108 -1.29 13.11 -0.87
N ALA A 109 -2.09 13.20 -1.95
CA ALA A 109 -2.40 14.46 -2.61
C ALA A 109 -2.92 15.51 -1.61
N GLY A 110 -2.32 16.70 -1.61
CA GLY A 110 -2.66 17.79 -0.68
C GLY A 110 -2.10 17.63 0.74
N LYS A 111 -1.59 16.45 1.13
CA LYS A 111 -0.96 16.19 2.44
C LYS A 111 0.55 16.43 2.41
N MET A 112 1.16 16.34 1.24
CA MET A 112 2.59 16.59 1.03
C MET A 112 2.83 17.13 -0.40
N PRO A 113 4.00 17.73 -0.70
CA PRO A 113 4.28 18.27 -2.02
C PRO A 113 4.22 17.19 -3.12
N THR A 114 3.57 17.51 -4.26
CA THR A 114 3.43 16.60 -5.41
C THR A 114 4.78 16.04 -5.88
N ASP A 115 5.83 16.86 -5.91
CA ASP A 115 7.15 16.42 -6.34
C ASP A 115 7.73 15.34 -5.41
N ASP A 116 7.49 15.43 -4.09
CA ASP A 116 7.91 14.41 -3.14
C ASP A 116 7.10 13.12 -3.32
N ILE A 117 5.79 13.24 -3.57
CA ILE A 117 4.90 12.10 -3.87
C ILE A 117 5.43 11.32 -5.08
N ILE A 118 5.90 12.01 -6.10
CA ILE A 118 6.45 11.39 -7.32
C ILE A 118 7.85 10.82 -7.07
N ALA A 119 8.71 11.58 -6.40
CA ALA A 119 10.12 11.22 -6.23
C ALA A 119 10.31 10.00 -5.32
N LEU A 120 9.50 9.84 -4.27
CA LEU A 120 9.71 8.77 -3.27
C LEU A 120 9.55 7.36 -3.86
N PRO A 121 8.47 6.99 -4.58
CA PRO A 121 8.37 5.69 -5.23
C PRO A 121 9.33 5.53 -6.41
N SER A 122 9.69 6.62 -7.09
CA SER A 122 10.60 6.58 -8.25
C SER A 122 12.00 6.07 -7.88
N ARG A 123 12.43 6.23 -6.62
CA ARG A 123 13.69 5.63 -6.09
C ARG A 123 13.73 4.11 -6.21
N TYR A 124 12.56 3.47 -6.30
CA TYR A 124 12.39 2.03 -6.43
C TYR A 124 11.91 1.61 -7.83
N GLY A 125 12.00 2.51 -8.81
CA GLY A 125 11.62 2.24 -10.21
C GLY A 125 10.11 2.30 -10.48
N TYR A 126 9.29 2.78 -9.55
CA TYR A 126 7.87 3.02 -9.82
C TYR A 126 7.68 4.35 -10.55
N GLN A 127 7.24 4.29 -11.81
CA GLN A 127 7.02 5.49 -12.61
C GLN A 127 5.75 6.22 -12.14
N MET A 128 5.93 7.39 -11.54
CA MET A 128 4.84 8.17 -10.95
C MET A 128 4.47 9.44 -11.73
N GLU A 129 5.33 9.89 -12.65
CA GLU A 129 5.13 11.16 -13.37
C GLU A 129 3.80 11.22 -14.12
N GLN A 130 3.36 10.10 -14.68
CA GLN A 130 2.08 9.98 -15.38
C GLN A 130 0.85 10.26 -14.50
N TRP A 131 1.01 10.29 -13.17
CA TRP A 131 -0.05 10.57 -12.21
C TRP A 131 -0.05 12.02 -11.70
N ARG A 132 0.91 12.86 -12.13
CA ARG A 132 1.07 14.24 -11.63
C ARG A 132 -0.22 15.04 -11.69
N ASP A 133 -0.84 15.14 -12.87
CA ASP A 133 -2.06 15.93 -13.06
C ASP A 133 -3.19 15.48 -12.13
N GLN A 134 -3.30 14.16 -11.90
CA GLN A 134 -4.31 13.61 -11.00
C GLN A 134 -3.98 13.91 -9.52
N ILE A 135 -2.71 13.84 -9.12
CA ILE A 135 -2.26 14.20 -7.77
C ILE A 135 -2.54 15.70 -7.52
N GLU A 136 -2.21 16.57 -8.46
CA GLU A 136 -2.45 18.01 -8.34
C GLU A 136 -3.95 18.33 -8.31
N THR A 137 -4.75 17.67 -9.15
CA THR A 137 -6.21 17.81 -9.14
C THR A 137 -6.80 17.40 -7.80
N LEU A 138 -6.35 16.29 -7.22
CA LEU A 138 -6.79 15.84 -5.90
C LEU A 138 -6.30 16.77 -4.78
N ALA A 139 -5.09 17.32 -4.90
CA ALA A 139 -4.55 18.26 -3.91
C ALA A 139 -5.43 19.53 -3.79
N LEU A 140 -5.94 20.04 -4.92
CA LEU A 140 -6.86 21.17 -4.95
C LEU A 140 -8.23 20.88 -4.31
N GLN A 141 -8.63 19.61 -4.19
CA GLN A 141 -9.87 19.20 -3.53
C GLN A 141 -9.71 19.02 -2.01
N HIS A 142 -8.46 18.91 -1.55
CA HIS A 142 -8.10 18.71 -0.14
C HIS A 142 -7.54 19.97 0.54
N GLY A 143 -7.24 21.03 -0.20
CA GLY A 143 -6.85 22.35 0.30
C GLY A 143 -8.04 23.31 0.45
#